data_AF-A0A654DG02-F1
#
_entry.id   AF-A0A654DG02-F1
#
_cell.length_a   1.000
_cell.length_b   1.000
_cell.length_c   1.000
_cell.angle_alpha   90.00
_cell.angle_beta   90.00
_cell.angle_gamma   90.00
#
_symmetry.space_group_name_H-M   'P 1'
#
loop_
_entity.id
_entity.type
_entity.pdbx_description
1 polymer ?
#
loop_
_entity_poly.entity_id
_entity_poly.type
_entity_poly.pdbx_seq_one_letter_code
_entity_poly.pdbx_strand_id
1 'polypeptide(L)'
;MDLDSYKKAREVFMKEHEEKYDGFTRLMLGLSVTFITLVVGLQSASAGQLSLMLKSAVVVHSLSILSGVWVQYLVMAQPLYDLKRAYKLAEEVLEEKRANPGWFERPPSQTQVVCFNVQVITFIFAFVLVVLAVVA
;
A
#
# COMPACT_ATOMS: atom_id res chain seq x y z
N MET A 1 -3.71 27.78 -17.41
CA MET A 1 -2.50 26.92 -17.39
C MET A 1 -2.40 26.31 -18.78
N ASP A 2 -1.27 26.45 -19.47
CA ASP A 2 -1.13 25.88 -20.82
C ASP A 2 -1.01 24.34 -20.76
N LEU A 3 -1.24 23.67 -21.89
CA LEU A 3 -1.28 22.22 -21.99
C LEU A 3 0.06 21.58 -21.59
N ASP A 4 1.17 22.27 -21.85
CA ASP A 4 2.52 21.79 -21.53
C ASP A 4 2.82 21.90 -20.03
N SER A 5 2.37 22.96 -19.36
CA SER A 5 2.42 23.09 -17.91
C SER A 5 1.58 22.02 -17.21
N TYR A 6 0.44 21.65 -17.79
CA TYR A 6 -0.37 20.53 -17.30
C TYR A 6 0.35 19.19 -17.43
N LYS A 7 0.93 18.89 -18.60
CA LYS A 7 1.71 17.66 -18.83
C LYS A 7 2.90 17.58 -17.89
N LYS A 8 3.61 18.69 -17.68
CA LYS A 8 4.79 18.75 -16.82
C LYS A 8 4.41 18.58 -15.34
N ALA A 9 3.35 19.25 -14.88
CA ALA A 9 2.81 19.03 -13.54
C ALA A 9 2.36 17.57 -13.36
N ARG A 10 1.66 17.00 -14.34
CA ARG A 10 1.27 15.58 -14.34
C ARG A 10 2.47 14.65 -14.21
N GLU A 11 3.52 14.85 -14.98
CA GLU A 11 4.73 14.02 -14.90
C GLU A 11 5.39 14.11 -13.53
N VAL A 12 5.51 15.33 -12.98
CA VAL A 12 6.10 15.54 -11.65
C VAL A 12 5.26 14.86 -10.56
N PHE A 13 3.94 15.05 -10.56
CA PHE A 13 3.06 14.44 -9.57
C PHE A 13 3.01 12.91 -9.70
N MET A 14 2.96 12.38 -10.92
CA MET A 14 2.98 10.93 -11.13
C MET A 14 4.30 10.32 -10.68
N LYS A 15 5.43 10.99 -10.98
CA LYS A 15 6.76 10.54 -10.56
C LYS A 15 6.92 10.56 -9.05
N GLU A 16 6.48 11.63 -8.37
CA GLU A 16 6.52 11.69 -6.90
C GLU A 16 5.64 10.61 -6.26
N HIS A 17 4.48 10.33 -6.87
CA HIS A 17 3.58 9.29 -6.40
C HIS A 17 4.15 7.88 -6.62
N GLU A 18 4.88 7.68 -7.71
CA GLU A 18 5.60 6.45 -8.05
C GLU A 18 6.81 6.23 -7.12
N GLU A 19 7.58 7.27 -6.81
CA GLU A 19 8.72 7.20 -5.88
C GLU A 19 8.27 6.85 -4.45
N LYS A 20 7.21 7.50 -3.94
CA LYS A 20 6.62 7.16 -2.63
C LYS A 20 6.08 5.72 -2.62
N TYR A 21 5.55 5.26 -3.75
CA TYR A 21 5.06 3.90 -3.93
C TYR A 21 6.19 2.85 -3.93
N ASP A 22 7.27 3.09 -4.66
CA ASP A 22 8.43 2.19 -4.69
C ASP A 22 9.05 2.09 -3.27
N GLY A 23 9.16 3.22 -2.57
CA GLY A 23 9.60 3.25 -1.17
C GLY A 23 8.73 2.40 -0.23
N PHE A 24 7.41 2.54 -0.31
CA PHE A 24 6.48 1.76 0.52
C PHE A 24 6.47 0.27 0.16
N THR A 25 6.56 -0.07 -1.14
CA THR A 25 6.61 -1.46 -1.61
C THR A 25 7.89 -2.15 -1.16
N ARG A 26 9.04 -1.47 -1.29
CA ARG A 26 10.33 -1.96 -0.77
C ARG A 26 10.29 -2.18 0.74
N LEU A 27 9.66 -1.29 1.50
CA LEU A 27 9.47 -1.47 2.94
C LEU A 27 8.66 -2.73 3.24
N MET A 28 7.51 -2.93 2.57
CA MET A 28 6.67 -4.11 2.76
C MET A 28 7.39 -5.41 2.41
N LEU A 29 8.10 -5.44 1.27
CA LEU A 29 8.91 -6.59 0.87
C LEU A 29 10.06 -6.84 1.86
N GLY A 30 10.74 -5.79 2.32
CA GLY A 30 11.82 -5.89 3.31
C GLY A 30 11.32 -6.46 4.65
N LEU A 31 10.18 -5.99 5.14
CA LEU A 31 9.53 -6.54 6.33
C LEU A 31 9.14 -8.01 6.14
N SER A 32 8.62 -8.36 4.96
CA SER A 32 8.24 -9.73 4.62
C SER A 32 9.43 -10.69 4.60
N VAL A 33 10.53 -10.29 3.93
CA VAL A 33 11.77 -11.06 3.87
C VAL A 33 12.37 -11.23 5.26
N THR A 34 12.38 -10.16 6.06
CA THR A 34 12.87 -10.21 7.45
C THR A 34 12.05 -11.20 8.27
N PHE A 35 10.72 -11.16 8.16
CA PHE A 35 9.81 -12.05 8.87
C PHE A 35 10.01 -13.52 8.47
N ILE A 36 10.08 -13.81 7.16
CA ILE A 36 10.35 -15.16 6.66
C ILE A 36 11.71 -15.66 7.15
N THR A 37 12.74 -14.83 7.10
CA THR A 37 14.09 -15.17 7.58
C THR A 37 14.08 -15.54 9.06
N LEU A 38 13.33 -14.77 9.86
CA LEU A 38 13.18 -15.01 11.30
C LEU A 38 12.46 -16.33 11.58
N VAL A 39 11.39 -16.63 10.84
CA VAL A 39 10.65 -17.90 10.94
C VAL A 39 11.52 -19.10 10.54
N VAL A 40 12.26 -19.00 9.43
CA VAL A 40 13.18 -20.07 8.97
C VAL A 40 14.31 -20.29 9.97
N GLY A 41 14.87 -19.20 10.53
CA GLY A 41 15.87 -19.27 11.59
C GLY A 41 15.36 -20.01 12.83
N LEU A 42 14.13 -19.70 13.26
CA LEU A 42 13.50 -20.38 14.40
C LEU A 42 13.20 -21.86 14.13
N GLN A 43 12.74 -22.21 12.92
CA GLN A 43 12.49 -23.60 12.53
C GLN A 43 13.76 -24.45 12.54
N SER A 44 14.89 -23.86 12.13
CA SER A 44 16.18 -24.53 12.06
C SER A 44 16.75 -24.81 13.45
N ALA A 45 16.38 -24.00 14.46
CA ALA A 45 16.82 -24.17 15.85
C ALA A 45 15.99 -25.21 16.62
N SER A 46 14.73 -25.47 16.25
CA SER A 46 13.77 -26.26 17.06
C SER A 46 13.54 -27.72 16.59
N ALA A 47 14.52 -28.36 15.92
CA ALA A 47 14.39 -29.74 15.41
C ALA A 47 13.16 -29.95 14.50
N GLY A 48 12.79 -28.94 13.72
CA GLY A 48 11.83 -29.05 12.61
C GLY A 48 10.35 -28.94 12.98
N GLN A 49 9.98 -28.89 14.26
CA GLN A 49 8.60 -28.61 14.68
C GLN A 49 8.41 -27.13 15.03
N LEU A 50 7.59 -26.45 14.22
CA LEU A 50 7.11 -25.10 14.49
C LEU A 50 6.00 -25.16 15.55
N SER A 51 6.12 -24.35 16.61
CA SER A 51 5.05 -24.22 17.60
C SER A 51 3.76 -23.69 16.95
N LEU A 52 2.61 -24.02 17.54
CA LEU A 52 1.31 -23.56 17.04
C LEU A 52 1.25 -22.02 16.95
N MET A 53 1.89 -21.32 17.88
CA MET A 53 2.02 -19.85 17.87
C MET A 53 2.75 -19.33 16.63
N LEU A 54 3.89 -19.94 16.27
CA LEU A 54 4.65 -19.53 15.10
C LEU A 54 3.88 -19.78 13.79
N LYS A 55 3.18 -20.92 13.69
CA LYS A 55 2.33 -21.21 12.52
C LYS A 55 1.23 -20.16 12.35
N SER A 56 0.56 -19.81 13.44
CA SER A 56 -0.45 -18.75 13.45
C SER A 56 0.15 -17.39 13.07
N ALA A 57 1.34 -17.06 13.57
CA ALA A 57 2.04 -15.83 13.22
C ALA A 57 2.31 -15.72 11.71
N VAL A 58 2.74 -16.82 11.07
CA VAL A 58 2.97 -16.90 9.63
C VAL A 58 1.69 -16.67 8.83
N VAL A 59 0.59 -17.33 9.22
CA VAL A 59 -0.71 -17.17 8.54
C VAL A 59 -1.19 -15.72 8.63
N VAL A 60 -1.15 -15.13 9.83
CA VAL A 60 -1.58 -13.75 10.05
C VAL A 60 -0.68 -12.77 9.28
N HIS A 61 0.64 -12.99 9.28
CA HIS A 61 1.58 -12.17 8.50
C HIS A 61 1.29 -12.25 7.01
N SER A 62 0.98 -13.45 6.49
CA SER A 62 0.62 -13.65 5.09
C SER A 62 -0.65 -12.89 4.72
N LEU A 63 -1.67 -12.89 5.60
CA LEU A 63 -2.89 -12.08 5.43
C LEU A 63 -2.61 -10.58 5.44
N SER A 64 -1.65 -10.13 6.26
CA SER A 64 -1.20 -8.74 6.28
C SER A 64 -0.57 -8.33 4.95
N ILE A 65 0.35 -9.15 4.43
CA ILE A 65 0.99 -8.89 3.13
C ILE A 65 -0.05 -8.84 2.01
N LEU A 66 -0.93 -9.83 1.94
CA LEU A 66 -1.96 -9.89 0.89
C LEU A 66 -2.89 -8.66 0.94
N SER A 67 -3.26 -8.24 2.15
CA SER A 67 -4.07 -7.02 2.35
C SER A 67 -3.30 -5.76 1.93
N GLY A 68 -2.00 -5.70 2.22
CA GLY A 68 -1.13 -4.60 1.79
C GLY A 68 -0.96 -4.53 0.27
N VAL A 69 -0.73 -5.66 -0.40
CA VAL A 69 -0.69 -5.74 -1.87
C VAL A 69 -2.03 -5.32 -2.48
N TRP A 70 -3.14 -5.69 -1.85
CA TRP A 70 -4.47 -5.30 -2.32
C TRP A 70 -4.74 -3.79 -2.18
N VAL A 71 -4.41 -3.18 -1.03
CA VAL A 71 -4.47 -1.72 -0.86
C VAL A 71 -3.58 -1.03 -1.89
N GLN A 72 -2.37 -1.53 -2.10
CA GLN A 72 -1.44 -1.00 -3.09
C GLN A 72 -2.00 -1.05 -4.51
N TYR A 73 -2.63 -2.16 -4.91
CA TYR A 73 -3.31 -2.27 -6.20
C TYR A 73 -4.44 -1.22 -6.33
N LEU A 74 -5.26 -1.06 -5.29
CA LEU A 74 -6.36 -0.09 -5.30
C LEU A 74 -5.87 1.36 -5.38
N VAL A 75 -4.78 1.68 -4.66
CA VAL A 75 -4.17 3.02 -4.66
C VAL A 75 -3.43 3.29 -5.97
N MET A 76 -2.83 2.30 -6.63
CA MET A 76 -2.16 2.46 -7.93
C MET A 76 -3.12 2.54 -9.11
N ALA A 77 -4.23 1.80 -9.08
CA ALA A 77 -5.20 1.81 -10.18
C ALA A 77 -5.99 3.13 -10.23
N GLN A 78 -6.27 3.76 -9.09
CA GLN A 78 -7.15 4.93 -9.01
C GLN A 78 -6.61 6.23 -9.66
N PRO A 79 -5.33 6.60 -9.52
CA PRO A 79 -4.74 7.75 -10.20
C PRO A 79 -4.91 7.72 -11.72
N LEU A 80 -4.92 6.52 -12.33
CA LEU A 80 -5.18 6.35 -13.77
C LEU A 80 -6.62 6.73 -14.17
N TYR A 81 -7.60 6.43 -13.32
CA TYR A 81 -8.98 6.85 -13.52
C TYR A 81 -9.18 8.35 -13.24
N ASP A 82 -8.51 8.87 -12.22
CA ASP A 82 -8.62 10.27 -11.83
C ASP A 82 -7.94 11.21 -12.84
N LEU A 83 -6.86 10.75 -13.50
CA LEU A 83 -6.25 11.46 -14.62
C LEU A 83 -7.20 11.70 -15.78
N LYS A 84 -8.02 10.71 -16.15
CA LYS A 84 -9.07 10.89 -17.18
C LYS A 84 -10.11 11.92 -16.76
N ARG A 85 -10.44 11.95 -15.47
CA ARG A 85 -11.45 12.87 -14.92
C ARG A 85 -10.90 14.30 -14.80
N ALA A 86 -9.66 14.45 -14.38
CA ALA A 86 -8.94 15.72 -14.36
C ALA A 86 -8.74 16.30 -15.77
N TYR A 87 -8.44 15.45 -16.76
CA TYR A 87 -8.38 15.85 -18.16
C TYR A 87 -9.72 16.38 -18.66
N LYS A 88 -10.82 15.67 -18.38
CA LYS A 88 -12.18 16.13 -18.73
C LYS A 88 -12.56 17.46 -18.07
N LEU A 89 -12.19 17.63 -16.79
CA LEU A 89 -12.40 18.90 -16.06
C LEU A 89 -11.57 20.05 -16.65
N ALA A 90 -10.36 19.77 -17.13
CA ALA A 90 -9.53 20.75 -17.82
C ALA A 90 -10.10 21.14 -19.19
N GLU A 91 -10.64 20.18 -19.96
CA GLU A 91 -11.39 20.45 -21.20
C GLU A 91 -12.62 21.33 -20.95
N GLU A 92 -13.42 21.04 -19.91
CA GLU A 92 -14.61 21.83 -19.58
C GLU A 92 -14.28 23.28 -19.18
N VAL A 93 -13.10 23.53 -18.61
CA VAL A 93 -12.61 24.89 -18.32
C VAL A 93 -12.11 25.59 -19.57
N LEU A 94 -11.44 24.86 -20.47
CA LEU A 94 -10.96 25.38 -21.76
C LEU A 94 -12.12 25.73 -22.71
N GLU A 95 -13.21 24.96 -22.67
CA GLU A 95 -14.43 25.21 -23.44
C GLU A 95 -15.34 26.29 -22.82
N GLU A 96 -14.85 27.04 -21.82
CA GLU A 96 -15.60 28.07 -21.05
C GLU A 96 -16.87 27.55 -20.36
N LYS A 97 -17.10 26.24 -20.34
CA LYS A 97 -18.23 25.60 -19.64
C LYS A 97 -18.08 25.68 -18.12
N ARG A 98 -16.88 25.99 -17.61
CA ARG A 98 -16.59 26.08 -16.17
C ARG A 98 -15.52 27.12 -15.85
N ALA A 99 -15.77 27.96 -14.85
CA ALA A 99 -14.89 29.08 -14.47
C ALA A 99 -13.69 28.69 -13.59
N ASN A 100 -13.68 27.51 -12.96
CA ASN A 100 -12.61 27.14 -12.03
C ASN A 100 -12.32 25.63 -12.05
N PRO A 101 -11.06 25.20 -12.20
CA PRO A 101 -10.65 23.83 -11.94
C PRO A 101 -10.61 23.63 -10.42
N GLY A 102 -11.73 23.24 -9.82
CA GLY A 102 -11.76 22.91 -8.39
C GLY A 102 -10.68 21.88 -8.05
N TRP A 103 -9.94 22.12 -6.96
CA TRP A 103 -8.96 21.17 -6.44
C TRP A 103 -9.63 19.82 -6.16
N PHE A 104 -8.96 18.74 -6.59
CA PHE A 104 -9.47 17.38 -6.43
C PHE A 104 -8.93 16.78 -5.13
N GLU A 105 -9.44 17.23 -3.99
CA GLU A 105 -9.19 16.53 -2.73
C GLU A 105 -10.04 15.25 -2.71
N ARG A 106 -9.36 14.09 -2.65
CA ARG A 106 -10.04 12.81 -2.59
C ARG A 106 -9.77 12.14 -1.24
N PRO A 107 -10.79 12.00 -0.37
CA PRO A 107 -10.63 11.16 0.81
C PRO A 107 -10.48 9.68 0.37
N PRO A 108 -9.74 8.87 1.12
CA PRO A 108 -9.58 7.45 0.83
C PRO A 108 -10.94 6.75 0.81
N SER A 109 -11.10 5.77 -0.08
CA SER A 109 -12.33 4.98 -0.15
C SER A 109 -12.48 4.12 1.11
N GLN A 110 -13.73 3.82 1.51
CA GLN A 110 -13.99 2.95 2.66
C GLN A 110 -13.28 1.58 2.52
N THR A 111 -13.21 1.03 1.31
CA THR A 111 -12.48 -0.22 1.04
C THR A 111 -10.97 -0.07 1.29
N GLN A 112 -10.36 1.05 0.88
CA GLN A 112 -8.94 1.32 1.15
C GLN A 112 -8.69 1.43 2.66
N VAL A 113 -9.54 2.16 3.38
CA VAL A 113 -9.44 2.34 4.83
C VAL A 113 -9.55 0.98 5.54
N VAL A 114 -10.54 0.17 5.17
CA VAL A 114 -10.73 -1.16 5.77
C VAL A 114 -9.54 -2.07 5.48
N CYS A 115 -9.10 -2.19 4.24
CA CYS A 115 -7.97 -3.07 3.90
C CYS A 115 -6.66 -2.59 4.55
N PHE A 116 -6.44 -1.28 4.67
CA PHE A 116 -5.30 -0.73 5.38
C PHE A 116 -5.35 -1.08 6.88
N ASN A 117 -6.51 -0.90 7.51
CA ASN A 117 -6.68 -1.27 8.92
C ASN A 117 -6.47 -2.78 9.13
N VAL A 118 -7.00 -3.63 8.24
CA VAL A 118 -6.77 -5.08 8.30
C VAL A 118 -5.28 -5.40 8.19
N GLN A 119 -4.56 -4.80 7.24
CA GLN A 119 -3.12 -4.96 7.07
C GLN A 119 -2.37 -4.60 8.36
N VAL A 120 -2.63 -3.43 8.94
CA VAL A 120 -1.94 -2.94 10.14
C VAL A 120 -2.23 -3.84 11.35
N ILE A 121 -3.50 -4.17 11.58
CA ILE A 121 -3.91 -5.01 12.72
C ILE A 121 -3.27 -6.40 12.61
N THR A 122 -3.35 -7.02 11.44
CA THR A 122 -2.74 -8.35 11.21
C THR A 122 -1.22 -8.29 11.30
N PHE A 123 -0.56 -7.24 10.82
CA PHE A 123 0.88 -7.07 10.97
C PHE A 123 1.31 -7.03 12.44
N ILE A 124 0.67 -6.15 13.23
CA ILE A 124 0.97 -5.98 14.65
C ILE A 124 0.72 -7.30 15.39
N PHE A 125 -0.41 -7.96 15.12
CA PHE A 125 -0.73 -9.23 15.75
C PHE A 125 0.30 -10.32 15.41
N ALA A 126 0.69 -10.45 14.14
CA ALA A 126 1.73 -11.39 13.72
C ALA A 126 3.08 -11.10 14.39
N PHE A 127 3.47 -9.83 14.47
CA PHE A 127 4.71 -9.42 15.14
C PHE A 127 4.70 -9.79 16.62
N VAL A 128 3.62 -9.49 17.34
CA VAL A 128 3.47 -9.85 18.76
C VAL A 128 3.55 -11.36 18.96
N LEU A 129 2.90 -12.16 18.11
CA LEU A 129 2.98 -13.61 18.19
C LEU A 129 4.41 -14.14 18.01
N VAL A 130 5.18 -13.57 17.08
CA VAL A 130 6.59 -13.92 16.91
C VAL A 130 7.41 -13.54 18.14
N VAL A 131 7.26 -12.32 18.65
CA VAL A 131 7.99 -11.87 19.85
C VAL A 131 7.69 -12.78 21.04
N LEU A 132 6.41 -13.08 21.29
CA LEU A 132 6.02 -13.98 22.37
C LEU A 132 6.56 -15.40 22.16
N ALA A 133 6.60 -15.89 20.92
CA ALA A 133 7.15 -17.22 20.63
C ALA A 133 8.68 -17.31 20.76
N VAL A 134 9.39 -16.17 20.72
CA VAL A 134 10.84 -16.10 20.94
C VAL A 134 11.16 -15.97 22.43
N VAL A 135 10.33 -15.25 23.19
CA VAL A 135 10.55 -14.97 24.62
C VAL A 135 10.05 -16.10 25.53
N ALA A 136 9.00 -16.83 25.11
CA ALA A 136 8.42 -17.96 25.86
C ALA A 136 9.19 -19.26 25.60
#